data_AF-A0Z576-F1
#
_entry.id   AF-A0Z576-F1
#
_cell.length_a   1.000
_cell.length_b   1.000
_cell.length_c   1.000
_cell.angle_alpha   90.00
_cell.angle_beta   90.00
_cell.angle_gamma   90.00
#
_symmetry.space_group_name_H-M   'P 1'
#
loop_
_entity.id
_entity.type
_entity.pdbx_description
1 polymer ?
#
loop_
_entity_poly.entity_id
_entity_poly.type
_entity_poly.pdbx_seq_one_letter_code
_entity_poly.pdbx_strand_id
1 'polypeptide(L)'
;MSMMTNKHVLAALLVTPILAVLAWYGTGLLSDDEELQAVPAQAGASYPLIERPGCRYPGGDCGLSNEDFKLAIALTPTGQLRMVSAVPLDYVLLGLKSADDQGPVKALPVSAEQDKWVHNFAVVPGSGDRLRLVTGVAGASWFGEVSLTFTQPSDQ
;
A
#
# COMPACT_ATOMS: atom_id res chain seq x y z
N MET A 1 -33.68 -3.02 47.23
CA MET A 1 -32.94 -1.76 46.98
C MET A 1 -32.74 -1.63 45.48
N SER A 2 -33.25 -0.56 44.87
CA SER A 2 -33.23 -0.39 43.41
C SER A 2 -31.80 -0.08 42.94
N MET A 3 -31.31 -0.80 41.91
CA MET A 3 -29.96 -0.59 41.37
C MET A 3 -29.71 0.85 40.91
N MET A 4 -30.76 1.55 40.45
CA MET A 4 -30.69 2.93 39.95
C MET A 4 -30.54 4.00 41.04
N THR A 5 -30.62 3.65 42.32
CA THR A 5 -30.42 4.58 43.45
C THR A 5 -29.08 4.39 44.18
N ASN A 6 -28.31 3.37 43.80
CA ASN A 6 -27.00 3.14 44.40
C ASN A 6 -25.99 4.17 43.84
N LYS A 7 -25.44 4.99 44.73
CA LYS A 7 -24.48 6.05 44.39
C LYS A 7 -23.26 5.54 43.61
N HIS A 8 -22.82 4.30 43.84
CA HIS A 8 -21.69 3.71 43.13
C HIS A 8 -22.09 3.30 41.70
N VAL A 9 -23.31 2.77 41.52
CA VAL A 9 -23.83 2.40 40.20
C VAL A 9 -24.07 3.64 39.35
N LEU A 10 -24.65 4.70 39.93
CA LEU A 10 -24.88 5.97 39.23
C LEU A 10 -23.55 6.65 38.84
N ALA A 11 -22.57 6.65 39.75
CA ALA A 11 -21.23 7.18 39.45
C ALA A 11 -20.54 6.37 38.36
N ALA A 12 -20.60 5.04 38.40
CA ALA A 12 -20.03 4.19 37.37
C ALA A 12 -20.64 4.50 35.99
N LEU A 13 -21.97 4.65 35.90
CA LEU A 13 -22.69 4.87 34.64
C LEU A 13 -22.40 6.23 33.99
N LEU A 14 -22.01 7.24 34.77
CA LEU A 14 -21.54 8.54 34.27
C LEU A 14 -20.05 8.56 33.93
N VAL A 15 -19.21 7.99 34.79
CA VAL A 15 -17.75 8.10 34.69
C VAL A 15 -17.18 7.15 33.64
N THR A 16 -17.72 5.93 33.51
CA THR A 16 -17.20 4.95 32.55
C THR A 16 -17.26 5.38 31.09
N PRO A 17 -18.36 5.94 30.53
CA PRO A 17 -18.35 6.38 29.13
C PRO A 17 -17.39 7.53 28.88
N ILE A 18 -17.22 8.43 29.85
CA ILE A 18 -16.26 9.54 29.76
C ILE A 18 -14.83 9.00 29.73
N LEU A 19 -14.50 8.10 30.65
CA LEU A 19 -13.18 7.46 30.68
C LEU A 19 -12.92 6.60 29.43
N ALA A 20 -13.94 5.96 28.85
CA ALA A 20 -13.79 5.19 27.62
C ALA A 20 -13.40 6.07 26.42
N VAL A 21 -14.04 7.23 26.26
CA VAL A 21 -13.69 8.20 25.21
C VAL A 21 -12.29 8.79 25.46
N LEU A 22 -12.00 9.16 26.71
CA LEU A 22 -10.67 9.68 27.07
C LEU A 22 -9.57 8.63 26.88
N ALA A 23 -9.83 7.35 27.15
CA ALA A 23 -8.89 6.27 26.90
C ALA A 23 -8.64 6.09 25.40
N TRP A 24 -9.68 6.16 24.56
CA TRP A 24 -9.54 6.11 23.11
C TRP A 24 -8.70 7.28 22.54
N TYR A 25 -8.94 8.50 23.02
CA TYR A 25 -8.12 9.65 22.64
C TYR A 25 -6.70 9.54 23.22
N GLY A 26 -6.59 9.08 24.46
CA GLY A 26 -5.33 8.89 25.16
C GLY A 26 -4.42 7.88 24.48
N THR A 27 -4.97 6.80 23.90
CA THR A 27 -4.16 5.88 23.09
C THR A 27 -3.51 6.57 21.90
N GLY A 28 -4.17 7.53 21.25
CA GLY A 28 -3.57 8.30 20.16
C GLY A 28 -2.51 9.32 20.61
N LEU A 29 -2.53 9.76 21.87
CA LEU A 29 -1.56 10.70 22.44
C LEU A 29 -0.37 10.02 23.13
N LEU A 30 -0.58 8.82 23.68
CA LEU A 30 0.43 8.01 24.38
C LEU A 30 1.14 7.01 23.47
N SER A 31 0.57 6.73 22.29
CA SER A 31 1.34 6.19 21.18
C SER A 31 2.32 7.28 20.72
N ASP A 32 3.46 7.36 21.40
CA ASP A 32 4.71 7.96 20.88
C ASP A 32 5.25 7.11 19.71
N ASP A 33 4.37 6.74 18.77
CA ASP A 33 4.81 6.32 17.46
C ASP A 33 5.28 7.61 16.79
N GLU A 34 6.57 7.90 16.93
CA GLU A 34 7.28 8.85 16.06
C GLU A 34 7.04 8.49 14.57
N GLU A 35 6.59 7.26 14.30
CA GLU A 35 6.09 6.74 13.01
C GLU A 35 4.68 7.23 12.58
N LEU A 36 3.84 7.75 13.48
CA LEU A 36 2.47 8.21 13.15
C LEU A 36 2.37 9.71 12.81
N GLN A 37 3.44 10.48 13.04
CA GLN A 37 3.51 11.81 12.45
C GLN A 37 3.85 11.62 10.97
N ALA A 38 3.01 12.17 10.08
CA ALA A 38 3.29 12.22 8.64
C ALA A 38 4.52 13.10 8.39
N VAL A 39 5.70 12.55 8.62
CA VAL A 39 6.98 13.17 8.32
C VAL A 39 7.18 12.99 6.81
N PRO A 40 7.43 14.08 6.05
CA PRO A 40 7.66 13.95 4.62
C PRO A 40 8.81 12.98 4.37
N ALA A 41 8.66 12.14 3.34
CA ALA A 41 9.63 11.11 3.00
C ALA A 41 11.04 11.70 2.89
N GLN A 42 11.99 11.11 3.62
CA GLN A 42 13.35 11.61 3.73
C GLN A 42 14.24 10.96 2.68
N ALA A 43 15.10 11.75 2.03
CA ALA A 43 16.05 11.22 1.05
C ALA A 43 16.99 10.20 1.73
N GLY A 44 17.21 9.06 1.06
CA GLY A 44 17.98 7.93 1.59
C GLY A 44 17.19 6.96 2.47
N ALA A 45 15.98 7.31 2.91
CA ALA A 45 15.10 6.40 3.63
C ALA A 45 14.33 5.47 2.67
N SER A 46 13.79 4.38 3.22
CA SER A 46 13.01 3.38 2.48
C SER A 46 11.66 3.13 3.15
N TYR A 47 10.58 3.16 2.36
CA TYR A 47 9.21 3.09 2.86
C TYR A 47 8.44 1.94 2.20
N PRO A 48 7.69 1.14 2.99
CA PRO A 48 6.93 0.02 2.44
C PRO A 48 5.66 0.50 1.75
N LEU A 49 5.33 -0.07 0.60
CA LEU A 49 4.06 0.10 -0.09
C LEU A 49 3.16 -1.10 0.20
N ILE A 50 1.91 -0.79 0.54
CA ILE A 50 0.89 -1.79 0.86
C ILE A 50 0.03 -2.08 -0.36
N GLU A 51 -0.17 -3.36 -0.64
CA GLU A 51 -1.08 -3.84 -1.68
C GLU A 51 -2.52 -3.38 -1.43
N ARG A 52 -3.15 -2.79 -2.45
CA ARG A 52 -4.56 -2.39 -2.38
C ARG A 52 -5.48 -3.60 -2.53
N PRO A 53 -6.67 -3.60 -1.90
CA PRO A 53 -7.58 -4.74 -1.90
C PRO A 53 -7.97 -5.26 -3.30
N GLY A 54 -8.03 -4.39 -4.31
CA GLY A 54 -8.37 -4.77 -5.69
C GLY A 54 -7.43 -5.81 -6.30
N CYS A 55 -6.17 -5.89 -5.83
CA CYS A 55 -5.20 -6.88 -6.32
C CYS A 55 -5.56 -8.33 -5.97
N ARG A 56 -6.42 -8.52 -4.95
CA ARG A 56 -6.82 -9.85 -4.45
C ARG A 56 -7.87 -10.54 -5.33
N TYR A 57 -8.57 -9.79 -6.18
CA TYR A 57 -9.74 -10.28 -6.90
C TYR A 57 -9.50 -10.30 -8.42
N PRO A 58 -9.94 -11.35 -9.14
CA PRO A 58 -9.92 -11.39 -10.61
C PRO A 58 -10.57 -10.14 -11.23
N GLY A 59 -9.89 -9.51 -12.18
CA GLY A 59 -10.35 -8.29 -12.86
C GLY A 59 -10.37 -7.03 -12.00
N GLY A 60 -9.80 -7.05 -10.78
CA GLY A 60 -9.80 -5.90 -9.88
C GLY A 60 -8.79 -4.80 -10.25
N ASP A 61 -9.07 -3.58 -9.81
CA ASP A 61 -8.16 -2.44 -9.96
C ASP A 61 -7.00 -2.54 -8.96
N CYS A 62 -5.84 -2.98 -9.45
CA CYS A 62 -4.69 -3.22 -8.60
C CYS A 62 -3.82 -1.97 -8.41
N GLY A 63 -3.09 -1.93 -7.29
CA GLY A 63 -2.04 -0.95 -7.04
C GLY A 63 -1.42 -1.12 -5.68
N LEU A 64 -0.42 -0.28 -5.44
CA LEU A 64 0.33 -0.16 -4.21
C LEU A 64 0.11 1.24 -3.62
N SER A 65 0.02 1.34 -2.31
CA SER A 65 -0.14 2.63 -1.63
C SER A 65 0.49 2.67 -0.25
N ASN A 66 0.99 3.83 0.13
CA ASN A 66 1.36 4.17 1.48
C ASN A 66 1.01 5.64 1.69
N GLU A 67 0.10 5.91 2.63
CA GLU A 67 -0.44 7.24 2.90
C GLU A 67 -0.83 7.99 1.61
N ASP A 68 -0.08 9.03 1.25
CA ASP A 68 -0.31 9.88 0.09
C ASP A 68 0.33 9.34 -1.21
N PHE A 69 1.29 8.42 -1.13
CA PHE A 69 1.91 7.82 -2.30
C PHE A 69 1.06 6.67 -2.85
N LYS A 70 0.70 6.75 -4.14
CA LYS A 70 -0.14 5.76 -4.84
C LYS A 70 0.45 5.39 -6.19
N LEU A 71 0.51 4.09 -6.46
CA LEU A 71 0.97 3.51 -7.71
C LEU A 71 -0.07 2.52 -8.23
N ALA A 72 -0.74 2.86 -9.32
CA ALA A 72 -1.66 1.96 -10.01
C ALA A 72 -0.88 0.99 -10.90
N ILE A 73 -1.34 -0.27 -10.97
CA ILE A 73 -0.66 -1.35 -11.69
C ILE A 73 -1.67 -2.08 -12.57
N ALA A 74 -1.31 -2.28 -13.84
CA ALA A 74 -2.07 -3.07 -14.79
C ALA A 74 -1.14 -3.96 -15.61
N LEU A 75 -1.55 -5.20 -15.89
CA LEU A 75 -0.85 -6.11 -16.79
C LEU A 75 -1.75 -6.42 -17.99
N THR A 76 -1.26 -6.18 -19.20
CA THR A 76 -2.00 -6.55 -20.41
C THR A 76 -1.93 -8.06 -20.66
N PRO A 77 -2.87 -8.64 -21.43
CA PRO A 77 -2.79 -10.05 -21.85
C PRO A 77 -1.50 -10.41 -22.61
N THR A 78 -0.84 -9.40 -23.22
CA THR A 78 0.43 -9.56 -23.94
C THR A 78 1.66 -9.51 -23.03
N GLY A 79 1.50 -9.37 -21.72
CA GLY A 79 2.60 -9.31 -20.75
C GLY A 79 3.24 -7.92 -20.61
N GLN A 80 2.59 -6.86 -21.08
CA GLN A 80 3.05 -5.49 -20.82
C GLN A 80 2.51 -5.03 -19.47
N LEU A 81 3.41 -4.82 -18.53
CA LEU A 81 3.14 -4.15 -17.27
C LEU A 81 3.08 -2.65 -17.50
N ARG A 82 2.02 -2.01 -16.99
CA ARG A 82 1.81 -0.56 -17.00
C ARG A 82 1.65 -0.09 -15.57
N MET A 83 2.34 0.98 -15.24
CA MET A 83 2.33 1.58 -13.91
C MET A 83 2.07 3.07 -14.04
N VAL A 84 1.20 3.60 -13.18
CA VAL A 84 0.86 5.02 -13.13
C VAL A 84 0.98 5.51 -11.70
N SER A 85 1.82 6.51 -11.49
CA SER A 85 2.07 7.13 -10.19
C SER A 85 1.33 8.46 -10.07
N ALA A 86 0.97 8.84 -8.85
CA ALA A 86 0.44 10.17 -8.56
C ALA A 86 1.54 11.27 -8.57
N VAL A 87 2.80 10.87 -8.49
CA VAL A 87 3.98 11.76 -8.48
C VAL A 87 5.05 11.28 -9.47
N PRO A 88 5.90 12.18 -10.00
CA PRO A 88 7.04 11.79 -10.82
C PRO A 88 7.96 10.80 -10.09
N LEU A 89 8.39 9.74 -10.78
CA LEU A 89 9.30 8.74 -10.24
C LEU A 89 10.70 8.93 -10.83
N ASP A 90 11.73 8.69 -10.02
CA ASP A 90 13.13 8.74 -10.47
C ASP A 90 13.53 7.48 -11.25
N TYR A 91 13.00 6.33 -10.83
CA TYR A 91 13.24 5.02 -11.43
C TYR A 91 12.19 4.00 -10.96
N VAL A 92 12.02 2.91 -11.72
CA VAL A 92 11.22 1.76 -11.31
C VAL A 92 12.00 0.47 -11.59
N LEU A 93 12.16 -0.36 -10.56
CA LEU A 93 12.75 -1.69 -10.59
C LEU A 93 11.69 -2.75 -10.28
N LEU A 94 11.77 -3.87 -10.98
CA LEU A 94 10.77 -4.93 -10.95
C LEU A 94 11.45 -6.28 -10.76
N GLY A 95 10.76 -7.19 -10.08
CA GLY A 95 11.12 -8.60 -10.02
C GLY A 95 9.87 -9.47 -9.89
N LEU A 96 9.95 -10.71 -10.36
CA LEU A 96 8.89 -11.70 -10.18
C LEU A 96 9.31 -12.69 -9.12
N LYS A 97 8.39 -13.06 -8.22
CA LYS A 97 8.67 -14.03 -7.17
C LYS A 97 8.86 -15.44 -7.73
N SER A 98 8.20 -15.78 -8.83
CA SER A 98 8.38 -17.06 -9.54
C SER A 98 9.75 -17.21 -10.21
N ALA A 99 10.47 -16.12 -10.43
CA ALA A 99 11.77 -16.07 -11.10
C ALA A 99 12.91 -15.93 -10.07
N ASP A 100 12.97 -16.85 -9.09
CA ASP A 100 14.13 -16.96 -8.19
C ASP A 100 15.42 -16.94 -9.05
N ASP A 101 16.39 -16.11 -8.65
CA ASP A 101 17.65 -15.78 -9.35
C ASP A 101 17.63 -14.72 -10.48
N GLN A 102 16.49 -14.12 -10.85
CA GLN A 102 16.53 -12.94 -11.73
C GLN A 102 16.72 -11.65 -10.93
N GLY A 103 17.84 -10.96 -11.19
CA GLY A 103 18.10 -9.62 -10.66
C GLY A 103 17.04 -8.61 -11.10
N PRO A 104 16.92 -7.46 -10.41
CA PRO A 104 15.87 -6.48 -10.68
C PRO A 104 15.98 -5.93 -12.10
N VAL A 105 14.83 -5.89 -12.79
CA VAL A 105 14.71 -5.37 -14.15
C VAL A 105 14.19 -3.95 -14.10
N LYS A 106 14.75 -3.06 -14.93
CA LYS A 106 14.31 -1.66 -15.04
C LYS A 106 13.06 -1.55 -15.92
N ALA A 107 12.08 -0.80 -15.46
CA ALA A 107 10.99 -0.32 -16.31
C ALA A 107 11.41 0.95 -17.05
N LEU A 108 10.67 1.31 -18.09
CA LEU A 108 10.94 2.47 -18.93
C LEU A 108 9.84 3.53 -18.75
N PRO A 109 10.19 4.82 -18.58
CA PRO A 109 9.20 5.88 -18.55
C PRO A 109 8.63 6.08 -19.96
N VAL A 110 7.32 6.34 -20.04
CA VAL A 110 6.60 6.60 -21.31
C VAL A 110 5.91 7.97 -21.32
N SER A 111 6.09 8.76 -20.27
CA SER A 111 5.63 10.14 -20.17
C SER A 111 6.79 11.08 -19.89
N ALA A 112 6.66 12.34 -20.32
CA ALA A 112 7.65 13.39 -20.04
C ALA A 112 7.67 13.75 -18.54
N GLU A 113 6.52 13.59 -17.89
CA GLU A 113 6.28 13.84 -16.47
C GLU A 113 6.80 12.72 -15.56
N GLN A 114 7.27 11.59 -16.13
CA GLN A 114 7.79 10.42 -15.41
C GLN A 114 6.80 9.83 -14.39
N ASP A 115 5.50 10.01 -14.65
CA ASP A 115 4.39 9.43 -13.89
C ASP A 115 3.90 8.10 -14.48
N LYS A 116 4.28 7.76 -15.72
CA LYS A 116 3.86 6.55 -16.43
C LYS A 116 5.04 5.70 -16.86
N TRP A 117 4.98 4.42 -16.51
CA TRP A 117 6.08 3.48 -16.70
C TRP A 117 5.57 2.18 -17.30
N VAL A 118 6.40 1.56 -18.13
CA VAL A 118 6.07 0.26 -18.75
C VAL A 118 7.23 -0.71 -18.66
N HIS A 119 6.90 -1.99 -18.61
CA HIS A 119 7.86 -3.08 -18.78
C HIS A 119 7.20 -4.20 -19.59
N ASN A 120 7.91 -4.77 -20.56
CA ASN A 120 7.42 -5.91 -21.32
C ASN A 120 8.16 -7.15 -20.83
N PHE A 121 7.44 -8.07 -20.17
CA PHE A 121 8.03 -9.34 -19.77
C PHE A 121 8.27 -10.24 -20.99
N ALA A 122 9.40 -10.94 -21.01
CA ALA A 122 9.67 -11.94 -22.06
C ALA A 122 8.73 -13.15 -21.98
N VAL A 123 8.32 -13.50 -20.76
CA VAL A 123 7.32 -14.53 -20.47
C VAL A 123 6.21 -13.87 -19.67
N VAL A 124 4.95 -13.99 -20.13
CA VAL A 124 3.80 -13.40 -19.44
C VAL A 124 3.69 -14.00 -18.04
N PRO A 125 3.73 -13.18 -16.97
CA PRO A 125 3.58 -13.68 -15.61
C PRO A 125 2.23 -14.33 -15.39
N GLY A 126 2.21 -15.43 -14.62
CA GLY A 126 0.98 -16.08 -14.21
C GLY A 126 0.26 -15.33 -13.09
N SER A 127 -1.05 -15.49 -12.99
CA SER A 127 -1.85 -14.84 -11.95
C SER A 127 -1.61 -15.36 -10.53
N GLY A 128 -0.94 -16.51 -10.40
CA GLY A 128 -0.47 -17.03 -9.10
C GLY A 128 0.89 -16.47 -8.67
N ASP A 129 1.51 -15.64 -9.52
CA ASP A 129 2.79 -15.01 -9.22
C ASP A 129 2.60 -13.71 -8.42
N ARG A 130 3.70 -13.19 -7.88
CA ARG A 130 3.75 -11.90 -7.21
C ARG A 130 4.84 -11.02 -7.79
N LEU A 131 4.49 -9.77 -8.04
CA LEU A 131 5.40 -8.74 -8.55
C LEU A 131 6.02 -8.00 -7.35
N ARG A 132 7.35 -7.99 -7.29
CA ARG A 132 8.14 -7.15 -6.40
C ARG A 132 8.50 -5.86 -7.13
N LEU A 133 8.38 -4.73 -6.45
CA LEU A 133 8.59 -3.40 -7.02
C LEU A 133 9.42 -2.55 -6.07
N VAL A 134 10.36 -1.78 -6.63
CA VAL A 134 11.08 -0.70 -5.95
C VAL A 134 11.05 0.54 -6.83
N THR A 135 10.75 1.70 -6.28
CA THR A 135 10.72 2.98 -7.00
C THR A 135 11.34 4.10 -6.19
N GLY A 136 11.92 5.10 -6.85
CA GLY A 136 12.48 6.29 -6.22
C GLY A 136 11.58 7.52 -6.37
N VAL A 137 11.50 8.36 -5.34
CA VAL A 137 10.91 9.70 -5.39
C VAL A 137 11.75 10.65 -4.55
N ALA A 138 12.32 11.69 -5.17
CA ALA A 138 13.11 12.71 -4.49
C ALA A 138 14.24 12.14 -3.60
N GLY A 139 14.85 11.03 -4.04
CA GLY A 139 15.92 10.34 -3.31
C GLY A 139 15.46 9.41 -2.19
N ALA A 140 14.16 9.34 -1.87
CA ALA A 140 13.59 8.28 -1.02
C ALA A 140 13.23 7.06 -1.89
N SER A 141 13.29 5.87 -1.30
CA SER A 141 12.91 4.63 -1.98
C SER A 141 11.61 4.06 -1.42
N TRP A 142 10.77 3.52 -2.29
CA TRP A 142 9.49 2.90 -1.93
C TRP A 142 9.46 1.49 -2.49
N PHE A 143 9.10 0.50 -1.67
CA PHE A 143 9.16 -0.91 -2.07
C PHE A 143 7.90 -1.66 -1.67
N GLY A 144 7.47 -2.62 -2.49
CA GLY A 144 6.30 -3.43 -2.18
C GLY A 144 6.23 -4.70 -3.00
N GLU A 145 5.31 -5.58 -2.60
CA GLU A 145 4.96 -6.80 -3.33
C GLU A 145 3.45 -6.82 -3.57
N VAL A 146 3.04 -7.24 -4.77
CA VAL A 146 1.64 -7.29 -5.16
C VAL A 146 1.29 -8.59 -5.85
N SER A 147 0.11 -9.12 -5.57
CA SER A 147 -0.43 -10.30 -6.25
C SER A 147 -0.80 -9.98 -7.69
N LEU A 148 -0.60 -10.95 -8.59
CA LEU A 148 -1.11 -10.87 -9.97
C LEU A 148 -2.47 -11.55 -10.13
N THR A 149 -3.18 -11.86 -9.04
CA THR A 149 -4.53 -12.48 -9.13
C THR A 149 -5.51 -11.63 -9.94
N PHE A 150 -5.39 -10.30 -9.87
CA PHE A 150 -6.24 -9.37 -10.64
C PHE A 150 -6.14 -9.50 -12.15
N THR A 151 -5.11 -10.16 -12.68
CA THR A 151 -4.95 -10.38 -14.11
C THR A 151 -5.82 -11.52 -14.64
N GLN A 152 -6.45 -12.29 -13.74
CA GLN A 152 -7.47 -13.25 -14.14
C GLN A 152 -8.71 -12.51 -14.65
N PRO A 153 -9.39 -13.04 -15.68
CA PRO A 153 -10.70 -12.53 -16.06
C PRO A 153 -11.69 -12.67 -14.89
N SER A 154 -12.56 -11.68 -14.72
CA SER A 154 -13.66 -11.77 -13.75
C SER A 154 -14.70 -12.79 -14.24
N ASP A 155 -15.18 -13.66 -13.35
CA ASP A 155 -16.21 -14.68 -13.63
C ASP A 155 -17.64 -14.11 -13.83
N GLN A 156 -17.77 -12.89 -14.40
CA GLN A 156 -19.07 -12.25 -14.67
C GLN A 156 -19.67 -12.67 -16.01
#